data_AF-A0A2H0QHX3-F1
#
_entry.id   AF-A0A2H0QHX3-F1
#
_cell.length_a   1.000
_cell.length_b   1.000
_cell.length_c   1.000
_cell.angle_alpha   90.00
_cell.angle_beta   90.00
_cell.angle_gamma   90.00
#
_symmetry.space_group_name_H-M   'P 1'
#
loop_
_entity.id
_entity.type
_entity.pdbx_description
1 polymer ?
#
loop_
_entity_poly.entity_id
_entity_poly.type
_entity_poly.pdbx_seq_one_letter_code
_entity_poly.pdbx_strand_id
1 'polypeptide(L)'
;MKKMLILAILFFSSCGKEKRQFEVYQVAQPADILLSVENHPHGYGESQCFECHVVDNIHRDNQTGSSTLELARELTRTQGISSCQTCHGRNGL
;
A
#
# COMPACT_ATOMS: atom_id res chain seq x y z
N MET A 1 7.69 46.83 -2.09
CA MET A 1 7.10 45.88 -3.06
C MET A 1 7.99 44.66 -3.34
N LYS A 2 9.30 44.80 -3.59
CA LYS A 2 10.21 43.64 -3.80
C LYS A 2 10.27 42.63 -2.65
N LYS A 3 10.13 43.05 -1.39
CA LYS A 3 10.18 42.16 -0.22
C LYS A 3 8.93 41.27 -0.07
N MET A 4 7.77 41.67 -0.61
CA MET A 4 6.55 40.83 -0.57
C MET A 4 6.60 39.68 -1.59
N LEU A 5 7.37 39.82 -2.67
CA LEU A 5 7.51 38.77 -3.68
C LEU A 5 8.27 37.55 -3.16
N ILE A 6 9.24 37.75 -2.26
CA ILE A 6 10.08 36.68 -1.71
C ILE A 6 9.28 35.78 -0.76
N LEU A 7 8.30 36.34 -0.04
CA LEU A 7 7.45 35.58 0.88
C LEU A 7 6.44 34.68 0.13
N ALA A 8 5.98 35.11 -1.05
CA ALA A 8 5.08 34.33 -1.89
C ALA A 8 5.77 33.11 -2.54
N ILE A 9 7.06 33.19 -2.85
CA ILE A 9 7.83 32.10 -3.48
C ILE A 9 8.12 30.96 -2.50
N LEU A 10 8.26 31.27 -1.20
CA LEU A 10 8.49 30.27 -0.15
C LEU A 10 7.25 29.42 0.17
N PHE A 11 6.06 29.83 -0.27
CA PHE A 11 4.81 29.06 -0.07
C PHE A 11 4.60 27.95 -1.11
N PHE A 12 5.32 27.97 -2.24
CA PHE A 12 5.15 26.98 -3.32
C PHE A 12 6.17 25.84 -3.30
N SER A 13 7.14 25.84 -2.38
CA SER A 13 8.15 24.79 -2.27
C SER A 13 7.76 23.62 -1.35
N SER A 14 6.55 23.63 -0.77
CA SER A 14 6.03 22.51 0.03
C SER A 14 5.22 21.50 -0.80
N CYS A 15 5.62 21.26 -2.05
CA CYS A 15 5.14 20.08 -2.77
C CYS A 15 6.04 18.90 -2.37
N GLY A 16 5.70 18.29 -1.23
CA GLY A 16 6.45 17.23 -0.57
C GLY A 16 6.79 16.08 -1.52
N LYS A 17 8.05 16.04 -1.97
CA LYS A 17 8.69 14.83 -2.46
C LYS A 17 9.20 14.02 -1.27
N GLU A 18 8.33 13.63 -0.35
CA GLU A 18 8.60 12.39 0.35
C GLU A 18 8.28 11.30 -0.64
N LYS A 19 9.33 10.65 -1.17
CA LYS A 19 9.20 9.31 -1.71
C LYS A 19 8.39 8.56 -0.65
N ARG A 20 7.12 8.22 -0.91
CA ARG A 20 6.28 7.44 0.01
C ARG A 20 7.18 6.36 0.57
N GLN A 21 7.56 6.50 1.84
CA GLN A 21 8.44 5.54 2.47
C GLN A 21 7.70 4.21 2.37
N PHE A 22 8.39 3.18 1.90
CA PHE A 22 7.82 1.85 1.93
C PHE A 22 7.49 1.55 3.39
N GLU A 23 6.26 1.16 3.65
CA GLU A 23 5.92 0.60 4.95
C GLU A 23 6.56 -0.79 5.00
N VAL A 24 7.80 -0.83 5.47
CA VAL A 24 8.53 -2.09 5.70
C VAL A 24 8.19 -2.53 7.12
N TYR A 25 7.08 -3.22 7.27
CA TYR A 25 6.77 -3.93 8.51
C TYR A 25 7.69 -5.14 8.58
N GLN A 26 8.49 -5.25 9.66
CA GLN A 26 9.44 -6.36 9.83
C GLN A 26 8.67 -7.68 9.90
N VAL A 27 8.73 -8.48 8.83
CA VAL A 27 8.00 -9.75 8.74
C VAL A 27 8.75 -10.82 9.52
N ALA A 28 8.24 -11.17 10.69
CA ALA A 28 8.65 -12.38 11.38
C ALA A 28 7.85 -13.57 10.83
N GLN A 29 8.55 -14.47 10.11
CA GLN A 29 8.17 -15.84 9.76
C GLN A 29 7.27 -16.07 8.52
N PRO A 30 7.42 -17.24 7.84
CA PRO A 30 6.85 -17.49 6.52
C PRO A 30 5.37 -17.90 6.63
N ALA A 31 4.47 -16.95 6.38
CA ALA A 31 3.05 -17.19 6.11
C ALA A 31 2.43 -15.98 5.35
N ASP A 32 3.01 -15.63 4.19
CA ASP A 32 2.80 -14.38 3.42
C ASP A 32 1.43 -14.07 2.85
N ILE A 33 0.42 -14.86 3.18
CA ILE A 33 -0.93 -14.68 2.63
C ILE A 33 -1.94 -14.34 3.72
N LEU A 34 -1.51 -14.25 4.98
CA LEU A 34 -2.41 -13.96 6.09
C LEU A 34 -2.26 -12.52 6.57
N LEU A 35 -3.34 -11.74 6.40
CA LEU A 35 -3.55 -10.50 7.13
C LEU A 35 -3.75 -10.84 8.63
N SER A 36 -3.16 -10.08 9.52
CA SER A 36 -3.26 -10.25 10.96
C SER A 36 -3.42 -8.89 11.63
N VAL A 37 -3.88 -8.88 12.88
CA VAL A 37 -3.96 -7.63 13.66
C VAL A 37 -2.57 -6.99 13.79
N GLU A 38 -1.50 -7.78 13.80
CA GLU A 38 -0.14 -7.27 13.96
C GLU A 38 0.40 -6.60 12.69
N ASN A 39 0.07 -7.10 11.50
CA ASN A 39 0.49 -6.49 10.23
C ASN A 39 -0.55 -5.53 9.62
N HIS A 40 -1.80 -5.51 10.10
CA HIS A 40 -2.86 -4.56 9.71
C HIS A 40 -3.58 -3.96 10.94
N PRO A 41 -2.88 -3.33 11.90
CA PRO A 41 -3.48 -2.92 13.18
C PRO A 41 -4.65 -1.94 13.05
N HIS A 42 -4.73 -1.19 11.96
CA HIS A 42 -5.78 -0.18 11.72
C HIS A 42 -6.83 -0.59 10.69
N GLY A 43 -6.63 -1.70 9.97
CA GLY A 43 -7.51 -2.14 8.87
C GLY A 43 -7.79 -3.63 8.85
N TYR A 44 -7.38 -4.36 9.90
CA TYR A 44 -7.65 -5.79 10.01
C TYR A 44 -9.15 -6.05 10.09
N GLY A 45 -9.65 -6.87 9.17
CA GLY A 45 -11.07 -7.19 9.09
C GLY A 45 -11.93 -6.17 8.35
N GLU A 46 -11.33 -5.15 7.73
CA GLU A 46 -12.03 -4.15 6.92
C GLU A 46 -11.94 -4.46 5.41
N SER A 47 -13.02 -4.20 4.66
CA SER A 47 -13.06 -4.44 3.20
C SER A 47 -12.58 -3.27 2.37
N GLN A 48 -12.28 -2.14 3.01
CA GLN A 48 -11.89 -0.88 2.38
C GLN A 48 -10.36 -0.78 2.20
N CYS A 49 -9.71 -1.85 1.73
CA CYS A 49 -8.25 -1.92 1.64
C CYS A 49 -7.62 -0.76 0.85
N PHE A 50 -8.34 -0.24 -0.14
CA PHE A 50 -7.84 0.85 -1.00
C PHE A 50 -7.92 2.25 -0.39
N GLU A 51 -8.45 2.40 0.83
CA GLU A 51 -8.34 3.67 1.56
C GLU A 51 -6.91 3.92 2.03
N CYS A 52 -6.19 2.86 2.39
CA CYS A 52 -4.78 2.94 2.79
C CYS A 52 -3.83 2.51 1.67
N HIS A 53 -4.21 1.52 0.85
CA HIS A 53 -3.34 0.97 -0.19
C HIS A 53 -3.73 1.44 -1.59
N VAL A 54 -2.76 1.93 -2.36
CA VAL A 54 -2.98 2.17 -3.79
C VAL A 54 -2.87 0.85 -4.55
N VAL A 55 -3.78 0.58 -5.47
CA VAL A 55 -3.83 -0.63 -6.32
C VAL A 55 -2.46 -0.96 -6.94
N ASP A 56 -1.77 0.05 -7.47
CA ASP A 56 -0.46 -0.14 -8.11
C ASP A 56 0.66 -0.53 -7.13
N ASN A 57 0.44 -0.38 -5.82
CA ASN A 57 1.46 -0.58 -4.79
C ASN A 57 1.18 -1.75 -3.83
N ILE A 58 -0.07 -2.22 -3.71
CA ILE A 58 -0.47 -3.23 -2.70
C ILE A 58 0.25 -4.59 -2.85
N HIS A 59 0.85 -4.85 -4.01
CA HIS A 59 1.66 -6.04 -4.30
C HIS A 59 2.97 -5.65 -5.02
N ARG A 60 3.66 -4.62 -4.52
CA ARG A 60 4.79 -4.03 -5.25
C ARG A 60 6.07 -4.85 -5.18
N ASP A 61 6.47 -5.39 -4.04
CA ASP A 61 7.76 -6.08 -3.89
C ASP A 61 7.59 -7.52 -3.44
N ASN A 62 8.44 -8.40 -3.99
CA ASN A 62 8.47 -9.81 -3.62
C ASN A 62 9.37 -10.05 -2.42
N GLN A 63 8.97 -9.59 -1.24
CA GLN A 63 9.81 -9.68 -0.04
C GLN A 63 10.11 -11.13 0.37
N THR A 64 9.32 -12.08 -0.11
CA THR A 64 9.36 -13.47 0.38
C THR A 64 9.54 -14.52 -0.71
N GLY A 65 9.76 -14.09 -1.95
CA GLY A 65 10.02 -14.99 -3.07
C GLY A 65 8.77 -15.72 -3.58
N SER A 66 7.57 -15.21 -3.32
CA SER A 66 6.33 -15.77 -3.85
C SER A 66 6.30 -15.76 -5.39
N SER A 67 5.93 -16.88 -5.99
CA SER A 67 5.73 -17.01 -7.44
C SER A 67 4.41 -16.43 -7.93
N THR A 68 3.49 -16.07 -7.02
CA THR A 68 2.13 -15.59 -7.36
C THR A 68 2.04 -14.07 -7.46
N LEU A 69 3.13 -13.34 -7.29
CA LEU A 69 3.11 -11.87 -7.21
C LEU A 69 2.55 -11.21 -8.48
N GLU A 70 2.97 -11.66 -9.66
CA GLU A 70 2.46 -11.09 -10.91
C GLU A 70 0.98 -11.37 -11.11
N LEU A 71 0.51 -12.55 -10.70
CA LEU A 71 -0.92 -12.89 -10.70
C LEU A 71 -1.70 -11.96 -9.76
N ALA A 72 -1.21 -11.73 -8.54
CA ALA A 72 -1.85 -10.85 -7.58
C ALA A 72 -1.97 -9.40 -8.10
N ARG A 73 -0.93 -8.89 -8.76
CA ARG A 73 -0.95 -7.58 -9.42
C ARG A 73 -1.99 -7.52 -10.53
N GLU A 74 -2.04 -8.53 -11.39
CA GLU A 74 -2.99 -8.57 -12.49
C GLU A 74 -4.44 -8.63 -11.98
N LEU A 75 -4.71 -9.50 -11.01
CA LEU A 75 -6.02 -9.63 -10.38
C LEU A 75 -6.46 -8.31 -9.71
N THR A 76 -5.59 -7.68 -8.94
CA THR A 76 -5.92 -6.41 -8.27
C THR A 76 -6.20 -5.29 -9.29
N ARG A 77 -5.46 -5.24 -10.40
CA ARG A 77 -5.69 -4.22 -11.44
C ARG A 77 -6.99 -4.43 -12.21
N THR A 78 -7.32 -5.68 -12.52
CA THR A 78 -8.47 -6.01 -13.38
C THR A 78 -9.78 -6.14 -12.62
N GLN A 79 -9.73 -6.67 -11.40
CA GLN A 79 -10.89 -7.03 -10.60
C GLN A 79 -10.98 -6.20 -9.31
N GLY A 80 -9.92 -5.48 -8.93
CA GLY A 80 -9.91 -4.68 -7.71
C GLY A 80 -10.09 -5.54 -6.47
N ILE A 81 -10.85 -4.99 -5.52
CA ILE A 81 -11.01 -5.55 -4.17
C ILE A 81 -11.64 -6.96 -4.17
N SER A 82 -12.48 -7.28 -5.15
CA SER A 82 -13.16 -8.59 -5.19
C SER A 82 -12.21 -9.76 -5.43
N SER A 83 -10.99 -9.50 -5.89
CA SER A 83 -9.98 -10.55 -6.14
C SER A 83 -9.20 -10.97 -4.89
N CYS A 84 -9.28 -10.22 -3.79
CA CYS A 84 -8.45 -10.45 -2.61
C CYS A 84 -8.67 -11.86 -2.02
N GLN A 85 -9.92 -12.33 -2.00
CA GLN A 85 -10.27 -13.69 -1.55
C GLN A 85 -9.62 -14.81 -2.35
N THR A 86 -9.23 -14.57 -3.61
CA THR A 86 -8.62 -15.60 -4.47
C THR A 86 -7.31 -16.13 -3.89
N CYS A 87 -6.52 -15.26 -3.23
CA CYS A 87 -5.26 -15.64 -2.61
C CYS A 87 -5.35 -15.66 -1.08
N HIS A 88 -6.08 -14.71 -0.48
CA HIS A 88 -6.14 -14.54 0.97
C HIS A 88 -7.32 -15.28 1.63
N GLY A 89 -8.22 -15.90 0.86
CA GLY A 89 -9.43 -16.54 1.39
C GLY A 89 -10.28 -15.56 2.20
N ARG A 90 -10.88 -16.04 3.31
CA ARG A 90 -11.62 -15.20 4.27
C ARG A 90 -10.76 -14.12 4.94
N ASN A 91 -9.44 -14.22 4.80
CA ASN A 91 -8.47 -13.30 5.36
C ASN A 91 -8.01 -12.23 4.35
N GLY A 92 -8.69 -12.10 3.22
CA GLY A 92 -8.71 -10.90 2.37
C GLY A 92 -10.15 -10.50 2.09
N LEU A 93 -10.98 -10.73 3.11
CA LEU A 93 -12.44 -10.70 3.22
C LEU A 93 -13.21 -11.36 2.11
#